data_AF-A0A6I3S2J1-F1
#
_entry.id   AF-A0A6I3S2J1-F1
#
_cell.length_a   1.000
_cell.length_b   1.000
_cell.length_c   1.000
_cell.angle_alpha   90.00
_cell.angle_beta   90.00
_cell.angle_gamma   90.00
#
_symmetry.space_group_name_H-M   'P 1'
#
loop_
_entity.id
_entity.type
_entity.pdbx_description
1 polymer ?
#
loop_
_entity_poly.entity_id
_entity_poly.type
_entity_poly.pdbx_seq_one_letter_code
_entity_poly.pdbx_strand_id
1 'polypeptide(L)'
;MEALRMNDSIVFSQEQTEFLVKAAKRYIWWMTKEEAMMDPFFVISQVMNLGDLKDSAKLFCDFDHKILRQVLLKAKAGWFGDKRTWGSWNNLLFPEYNFVTPPMPVRKIPDWDEL
;
A
#
# COMPACT_ATOMS: atom_id res chain seq x y z
N MET A 1 12.26 -27.07 -2.45
CA MET A 1 12.83 -25.86 -3.08
C MET A 1 12.78 -24.76 -2.04
N GLU A 2 13.96 -24.39 -1.54
CA GLU A 2 14.17 -23.56 -0.37
C GLU A 2 14.78 -22.23 -0.84
N ALA A 3 13.99 -21.16 -0.82
CA ALA A 3 14.35 -19.76 -1.10
C ALA A 3 13.05 -18.96 -0.85
N LEU A 4 12.90 -17.95 0.02
CA LEU A 4 13.82 -17.02 0.67
C LEU A 4 13.20 -16.64 2.02
N ARG A 5 13.95 -16.69 3.11
CA ARG A 5 13.75 -15.74 4.20
C ARG A 5 14.06 -14.35 3.65
N MET A 6 13.09 -13.64 3.06
CA MET A 6 13.20 -12.20 2.87
C MET A 6 12.79 -11.52 4.17
N ASN A 7 13.64 -11.65 5.18
CA ASN A 7 13.60 -10.80 6.36
C ASN A 7 14.53 -9.61 6.13
N ASP A 8 14.38 -8.95 4.98
CA ASP A 8 14.90 -7.60 4.80
C ASP A 8 13.89 -6.69 5.48
N SER A 9 14.17 -6.30 6.72
CA SER A 9 13.47 -5.18 7.34
C SER A 9 13.60 -4.00 6.39
N ILE A 10 12.50 -3.57 5.79
CA ILE A 10 12.50 -2.39 4.93
C ILE A 10 12.93 -1.20 5.78
N VAL A 11 14.06 -0.59 5.44
CA VAL A 11 14.56 0.62 6.08
C VAL A 11 14.26 1.79 5.16
N PHE A 12 13.45 2.73 5.64
CA PHE A 12 13.20 3.99 4.96
C PHE A 12 14.29 5.00 5.34
N SER A 13 14.65 5.86 4.41
CA SER A 13 15.48 7.03 4.72
C SER A 13 14.75 7.97 5.69
N GLN A 14 15.49 8.93 6.27
CA GLN A 14 14.90 9.96 7.13
C GLN A 14 13.80 10.73 6.40
N GLU A 15 14.03 11.15 5.15
CA GLU A 15 13.05 11.91 4.37
C GLU A 15 11.79 11.08 4.04
N GLN A 16 11.96 9.82 3.65
CA GLN A 16 10.84 8.91 3.42
C GLN A 16 10.03 8.70 4.71
N THR A 17 10.73 8.53 5.84
CA THR A 17 10.09 8.37 7.15
C THR A 17 9.27 9.61 7.54
N GLU A 18 9.84 10.81 7.37
CA GLU A 18 9.14 12.07 7.64
C GLU A 18 7.91 12.25 6.74
N PHE A 19 8.03 11.89 5.46
CA PHE A 19 6.91 11.89 4.53
C PHE A 19 5.78 10.95 5.00
N LEU A 20 6.12 9.70 5.35
CA LEU A 20 5.14 8.73 5.84
C LEU A 20 4.50 9.15 7.17
N VAL A 21 5.26 9.72 8.10
CA VAL A 21 4.71 10.25 9.36
C VAL A 21 3.74 11.40 9.11
N LYS A 22 4.02 12.28 8.14
CA LYS A 22 3.11 13.34 7.73
C LYS A 22 1.85 12.77 7.09
N ALA A 23 1.99 11.77 6.22
CA ALA A 23 0.89 11.08 5.57
C ALA A 23 -0.01 10.36 6.59
N ALA A 24 0.57 9.67 7.57
CA ALA A 24 -0.16 8.98 8.64
C ALA A 24 -1.11 9.95 9.37
N LYS A 25 -0.60 11.11 9.77
CA LYS A 25 -1.43 12.16 10.40
C LYS A 25 -2.52 12.72 9.49
N ARG A 26 -2.25 12.82 8.18
CA ARG A 26 -3.14 13.47 7.20
C ARG A 26 -4.28 12.56 6.77
N TYR A 27 -4.02 11.27 6.57
CA TYR A 27 -4.97 10.34 5.93
C TYR A 27 -5.58 9.34 6.90
N ILE A 28 -4.94 9.09 8.05
CA ILE A 28 -5.40 8.10 9.04
C ILE A 28 -5.77 8.88 10.30
N TRP A 29 -7.00 9.40 10.34
CA TRP A 29 -7.46 10.26 11.43
C TRP A 29 -7.90 9.49 12.69
N TRP A 30 -8.10 8.18 12.59
CA TRP A 30 -8.57 7.31 13.68
C TRP A 30 -7.46 6.55 14.41
N MET A 31 -6.20 6.71 14.00
CA MET A 31 -5.02 6.16 14.66
C MET A 31 -4.03 7.28 14.98
N THR A 32 -3.20 7.08 16.00
CA THR A 32 -2.00 7.89 16.17
C THR A 32 -1.00 7.62 15.04
N LYS A 33 -0.07 8.56 14.83
CA LYS A 33 1.00 8.37 13.83
C LYS A 33 1.90 7.19 14.21
N GLU A 34 2.14 6.96 15.50
CA GLU A 34 2.93 5.82 15.99
C GLU A 34 2.27 4.48 15.65
N GLU A 35 0.96 4.34 15.93
CA GLU A 35 0.19 3.13 15.60
C GLU A 35 0.15 2.88 14.10
N ALA A 36 -0.14 3.92 13.30
CA ALA A 36 -0.16 3.79 11.85
C ALA A 36 1.21 3.38 11.29
N MET A 37 2.30 3.93 11.82
CA MET A 37 3.66 3.61 11.41
C MET A 37 4.14 2.22 11.85
N MET A 38 3.37 1.47 12.66
CA MET A 38 3.62 0.04 12.87
C MET A 38 3.39 -0.78 11.58
N ASP A 39 2.59 -0.27 10.65
CA ASP A 39 2.40 -0.84 9.31
C ASP A 39 2.61 0.24 8.23
N PRO A 40 3.87 0.53 7.85
CA PRO A 40 4.15 1.53 6.82
C PRO A 40 3.53 1.21 5.47
N PHE A 41 3.23 -0.07 5.18
CA PHE A 41 2.56 -0.45 3.93
C PHE A 41 1.11 0.03 3.92
N PHE A 42 0.44 -0.03 5.05
CA PHE A 42 -0.88 0.57 5.21
C PHE A 42 -0.82 2.09 5.00
N VAL A 43 0.17 2.78 5.57
CA VAL A 43 0.34 4.24 5.38
C VAL A 43 0.58 4.57 3.89
N ILE A 44 1.46 3.84 3.22
CA ILE A 44 1.70 3.99 1.78
C ILE A 44 0.41 3.75 0.99
N SER A 45 -0.38 2.73 1.34
CA SER A 45 -1.65 2.47 0.66
C SER A 45 -2.63 3.64 0.81
N GLN A 46 -2.64 4.31 1.96
CA GLN A 46 -3.47 5.50 2.16
C GLN A 46 -3.01 6.68 1.30
N VAL A 47 -1.70 6.85 1.10
CA VAL A 47 -1.18 7.84 0.14
C VAL A 47 -1.58 7.48 -1.29
N MET A 48 -1.46 6.21 -1.67
CA MET A 48 -1.88 5.75 -3.01
C MET A 48 -3.38 5.93 -3.24
N ASN A 49 -4.20 5.75 -2.19
CA ASN A 49 -5.66 5.77 -2.26
C ASN A 49 -6.26 7.18 -2.15
N LEU A 50 -5.70 8.03 -1.27
CA LEU A 50 -6.27 9.32 -0.88
C LEU A 50 -5.35 10.51 -1.16
N GLY A 51 -4.09 10.25 -1.54
CA GLY A 51 -3.09 11.28 -1.79
C GLY A 51 -3.44 12.17 -2.96
N ASP A 52 -3.01 13.43 -2.89
CA ASP A 52 -3.12 14.31 -4.05
C ASP A 52 -2.02 14.01 -5.07
N LEU A 53 -1.99 14.76 -6.18
CA LEU A 53 -0.99 14.56 -7.24
C LEU A 53 0.44 14.74 -6.73
N LYS A 54 0.68 15.66 -5.79
CA LYS A 54 2.02 15.90 -5.24
C LYS A 54 2.45 14.76 -4.34
N ASP A 55 1.54 14.28 -3.50
CA ASP A 55 1.81 13.12 -2.63
C ASP A 55 2.10 11.87 -3.46
N SER A 56 1.29 11.63 -4.51
CA SER A 56 1.46 10.49 -5.42
C SER A 56 2.77 10.57 -6.21
N ALA A 57 3.12 11.75 -6.72
CA ALA A 57 4.38 11.96 -7.42
C ALA A 57 5.59 11.78 -6.50
N LYS A 58 5.55 12.32 -5.28
CA LYS A 58 6.63 12.13 -4.30
C LYS A 58 6.79 10.65 -3.94
N LEU A 59 5.68 9.95 -3.70
CA LEU A 59 5.70 8.52 -3.44
C LEU A 59 6.33 7.73 -4.60
N PHE A 60 5.94 8.04 -5.85
CA PHE A 60 6.44 7.34 -7.03
C PHE A 60 7.91 7.64 -7.35
N CYS A 61 8.39 8.86 -7.11
CA CYS A 61 9.76 9.25 -7.42
C CYS A 61 10.75 8.84 -6.32
N ASP A 62 10.35 8.91 -5.05
CA ASP A 62 11.29 8.80 -3.93
C ASP A 62 11.34 7.39 -3.32
N PHE A 63 10.36 6.53 -3.60
CA PHE A 63 10.31 5.16 -3.07
C PHE A 63 10.63 4.14 -4.16
N ASP A 64 11.33 3.06 -3.78
CA ASP A 64 11.56 1.93 -4.69
C ASP A 64 10.21 1.34 -5.12
N HIS A 65 9.98 1.23 -6.42
CA HIS A 65 8.77 0.67 -6.99
C HIS A 65 8.52 -0.79 -6.55
N LYS A 66 9.55 -1.54 -6.16
CA LYS A 66 9.41 -2.85 -5.50
C LYS A 66 8.57 -2.77 -4.23
N ILE A 67 8.73 -1.71 -3.43
CA ILE A 67 7.96 -1.49 -2.21
C ILE A 67 6.50 -1.19 -2.59
N LEU A 68 6.27 -0.29 -3.55
CA LEU A 68 4.91 0.06 -3.99
C LEU A 68 4.16 -1.15 -4.58
N ARG A 69 4.85 -1.99 -5.36
CA ARG A 69 4.31 -3.28 -5.82
C ARG A 69 3.95 -4.20 -4.66
N GLN A 70 4.81 -4.29 -3.64
CA GLN A 70 4.51 -5.11 -2.46
C GLN A 70 3.28 -4.61 -1.70
N VAL A 71 3.05 -3.29 -1.63
CA VAL A 71 1.84 -2.73 -1.02
C VAL A 71 0.59 -3.21 -1.77
N LEU A 72 0.60 -3.18 -3.10
CA LEU A 72 -0.52 -3.68 -3.91
C LEU A 72 -0.72 -5.19 -3.74
N LEU A 73 0.36 -5.99 -3.77
CA LEU A 73 0.31 -7.44 -3.61
C LEU A 73 -0.16 -7.90 -2.22
N LYS A 74 0.17 -7.13 -1.17
CA LYS A 74 -0.19 -7.44 0.22
C LYS A 74 -1.41 -6.65 0.72
N ALA A 75 -2.07 -5.88 -0.17
CA ALA A 75 -3.19 -5.04 0.19
C ALA A 75 -4.32 -5.87 0.81
N LYS A 76 -4.88 -5.37 1.92
CA LYS A 76 -6.02 -6.01 2.61
C LYS A 76 -7.32 -5.37 2.16
N ALA A 77 -8.43 -6.07 2.41
CA ALA A 77 -9.76 -5.52 2.17
C ALA A 77 -9.94 -4.19 2.90
N GLY A 78 -10.43 -3.17 2.19
CA GLY A 78 -10.64 -1.82 2.73
C GLY A 78 -9.41 -0.90 2.65
N TRP A 79 -8.24 -1.36 2.22
CA TRP A 79 -7.07 -0.47 2.06
C TRP A 79 -7.21 0.50 0.89
N PHE A 80 -7.88 0.05 -0.19
CA PHE A 80 -8.22 0.85 -1.36
C PHE A 80 -9.74 0.98 -1.46
N GLY A 81 -10.23 2.17 -1.77
CA GLY A 81 -11.66 2.50 -1.75
C GLY A 81 -12.39 2.20 -3.05
N ASP A 82 -11.70 2.28 -4.19
CA ASP A 82 -12.34 2.19 -5.51
C ASP A 82 -11.47 1.50 -6.57
N LYS A 83 -12.15 0.99 -7.60
CA LYS A 83 -11.53 0.25 -8.72
C LYS A 83 -10.64 1.12 -9.61
N ARG A 84 -10.93 2.42 -9.72
CA ARG A 84 -10.15 3.32 -10.58
C ARG A 84 -8.77 3.55 -9.98
N THR A 85 -8.70 3.89 -8.69
CA THR A 85 -7.41 4.12 -8.02
C THR A 85 -6.59 2.84 -7.96
N TRP A 86 -7.25 1.71 -7.62
CA TRP A 86 -6.63 0.39 -7.67
C TRP A 86 -6.08 0.04 -9.06
N GLY A 87 -6.88 0.23 -10.11
CA GLY A 87 -6.48 -0.06 -11.50
C GLY A 87 -5.34 0.81 -11.99
N SER A 88 -5.39 2.12 -11.72
CA SER A 88 -4.33 3.05 -12.11
C SER A 88 -2.97 2.65 -11.56
N TRP A 89 -2.88 2.36 -10.25
CA TRP A 89 -1.62 1.97 -9.63
C TRP A 89 -1.14 0.59 -10.09
N ASN A 90 -2.04 -0.38 -10.27
CA ASN A 90 -1.66 -1.69 -10.78
C ASN A 90 -1.15 -1.60 -12.22
N ASN A 91 -1.82 -0.87 -13.10
CA ASN A 91 -1.39 -0.69 -14.49
C ASN A 91 -0.07 0.08 -14.59
N LEU A 92 0.18 1.03 -13.66
CA LEU A 92 1.43 1.79 -13.60
C LEU A 92 2.62 0.93 -13.13
N LEU A 93 2.40 0.08 -12.12
CA LEU A 93 3.48 -0.64 -11.44
C LEU A 93 3.70 -2.08 -11.94
N PHE A 94 2.73 -2.65 -12.66
CA PHE A 94 2.78 -3.99 -13.25
C PHE A 94 2.51 -3.91 -14.77
N PRO A 95 3.48 -3.48 -15.58
CA PRO A 95 3.33 -3.43 -17.04
C PRO A 95 2.97 -4.80 -17.65
N GLU A 96 3.36 -5.90 -17.00
CA GLU A 96 3.03 -7.27 -17.39
C GLU A 96 1.53 -7.60 -17.35
N TYR A 97 0.72 -6.81 -16.64
CA TYR A 97 -0.73 -6.99 -16.62
C TYR A 97 -1.40 -6.58 -17.93
N ASN A 98 -0.71 -5.85 -18.81
CA ASN A 98 -1.24 -5.44 -20.12
C ASN A 98 -2.64 -4.80 -20.01
N PHE A 99 -2.79 -3.88 -19.04
CA PHE A 99 -4.04 -3.18 -18.68
C PHE A 99 -5.18 -4.06 -18.15
N VAL A 100 -4.93 -5.34 -17.86
CA VAL A 100 -5.86 -6.21 -17.14
C VAL A 100 -5.69 -6.00 -15.64
N THR A 101 -6.51 -5.13 -15.06
CA THR A 101 -6.46 -4.84 -13.63
C THR A 101 -6.87 -6.06 -12.79
N PRO A 102 -6.05 -6.49 -11.80
CA PRO A 102 -6.40 -7.60 -10.92
C PRO A 102 -7.63 -7.26 -10.06
N PRO A 103 -8.34 -8.26 -9.51
CA PRO A 103 -9.44 -8.00 -8.59
C PRO A 103 -8.94 -7.31 -7.32
N MET A 104 -9.76 -6.43 -6.74
CA MET A 104 -9.46 -5.81 -5.45
C MET A 104 -9.49 -6.85 -4.32
N PRO A 105 -8.72 -6.65 -3.24
CA PRO A 105 -8.82 -7.47 -2.04
C PRO A 105 -10.22 -7.42 -1.44
N VAL A 106 -10.80 -8.59 -1.18
CA VAL A 106 -12.10 -8.75 -0.54
C VAL A 106 -11.97 -9.43 0.81
N ARG A 107 -12.85 -9.09 1.75
CA ARG A 107 -12.89 -9.76 3.05
C ARG A 107 -13.36 -11.21 2.84
N LYS A 108 -12.59 -12.17 3.32
CA LYS A 108 -13.05 -13.56 3.45
C LYS A 108 -13.94 -13.64 4.69
N ILE A 109 -15.22 -13.94 4.49
CA ILE A 109 -16.16 -14.20 5.57
C ILE A 109 -16.17 -15.72 5.74
N PRO A 110 -15.76 -16.28 6.90
CA PRO A 110 -15.89 -17.71 7.13
C PRO A 110 -17.36 -18.10 7.07
N ASP A 111 -17.63 -19.32 6.61
CA ASP A 111 -19.00 -19.83 6.64
C ASP A 111 -19.43 -19.96 8.10
N TRP A 112 -20.52 -19.29 8.47
CA TRP A 112 -20.99 -19.28 9.86
C TRP A 112 -21.51 -20.65 10.31
N ASP A 113 -21.81 -21.52 9.35
CA ASP A 113 -22.25 -22.90 9.59
C ASP A 113 -21.08 -23.89 9.86
N GLU A 114 -19.82 -23.44 9.75
CA GLU A 114 -18.60 -24.26 9.98
C GLU A 114 -17.85 -23.91 11.30
N LEU A 115 -18.41 -23.05 12.15
CA LEU A 115 -17.85 -22.63 13.46
C LEU A 115 -18.61 -23.23 14.65
#